data_AF-A0A7R9YIQ6-F1
#
_entry.id   AF-A0A7R9YIQ6-F1
#
_cell.length_a   1.000
_cell.length_b   1.000
_cell.length_c   1.000
_cell.angle_alpha   90.00
_cell.angle_beta   90.00
_cell.angle_gamma   90.00
#
_symmetry.space_group_name_H-M   'P 1'
#
loop_
_entity.id
_entity.type
_entity.pdbx_description
1 polymer ?
#
loop_
_entity_poly.entity_id
_entity_poly.type
_entity_poly.pdbx_seq_one_letter_code
_entity_poly.pdbx_strand_id
1 'polypeptide(L)'
;DGVLALINRGATDEDTRRALRLLKDAGYKVDVHLMPNLPGASPSLDAAMFETMSSGADHQADQWKIYPCEVTPWTVIQKWHESGRFVPYPDEELIETILDAK
;
A
#
# COMPACT_ATOMS: atom_id res chain seq x y z
N ASP A 1 6.15 3.62 -6.77
CA ASP A 1 6.43 2.79 -7.97
C ASP A 1 7.33 1.58 -7.77
N GLY A 2 8.48 1.67 -7.06
CA GLY A 2 9.37 0.51 -6.89
C GLY A 2 8.68 -0.75 -6.33
N VAL A 3 7.91 -0.60 -5.24
CA VAL A 3 7.10 -1.69 -4.66
C VAL A 3 6.07 -2.22 -5.67
N LEU A 4 5.33 -1.33 -6.34
CA LEU A 4 4.29 -1.70 -7.31
C LEU A 4 4.85 -2.49 -8.50
N ALA A 5 6.01 -2.08 -9.02
CA ALA A 5 6.70 -2.78 -10.09
C ALA A 5 7.21 -4.15 -9.63
N LEU A 6 7.81 -4.24 -8.43
CA LEU A 6 8.32 -5.50 -7.88
C LEU A 6 7.21 -6.55 -7.75
N ILE A 7 6.03 -6.17 -7.24
CA ILE A 7 4.90 -7.09 -7.06
C ILE A 7 4.07 -7.29 -8.34
N ASN A 8 4.53 -6.78 -9.49
CA ASN A 8 3.85 -6.85 -10.78
C ASN A 8 2.40 -6.31 -10.72
N ARG A 9 2.20 -5.14 -10.08
CA ARG A 9 0.87 -4.53 -9.90
C ARG A 9 0.21 -4.13 -11.22
N GLY A 10 1.01 -3.74 -12.22
CA GLY A 10 0.52 -3.27 -13.52
C GLY A 10 -0.05 -1.85 -13.51
N ALA A 11 0.22 -1.06 -12.47
CA ALA A 11 -0.19 0.33 -12.34
C ALA A 11 0.87 1.16 -11.60
N THR A 12 0.86 2.46 -11.82
CA THR A 12 1.77 3.43 -11.19
C THR A 12 1.05 4.32 -10.18
N ASP A 13 1.81 5.07 -9.38
CA ASP A 13 1.25 6.15 -8.57
C ASP A 13 0.54 7.22 -9.42
N GLU A 14 1.07 7.54 -10.60
CA GLU A 14 0.46 8.49 -11.53
C GLU A 14 -0.93 8.03 -11.99
N ASP A 15 -1.11 6.74 -12.26
CA ASP A 15 -2.42 6.18 -12.58
C ASP A 15 -3.41 6.35 -11.42
N THR A 16 -2.96 6.16 -10.19
CA THR A 16 -3.77 6.36 -8.98
C THR A 16 -4.21 7.82 -8.85
N ARG A 17 -3.28 8.78 -8.92
CA ARG A 17 -3.60 10.22 -8.86
C ARG A 17 -4.58 10.65 -9.96
N ARG A 18 -4.37 10.17 -11.19
CA ARG A 18 -5.26 10.42 -12.32
C ARG A 18 -6.66 9.84 -12.07
N ALA A 19 -6.76 8.61 -11.59
CA ALA A 19 -8.04 7.97 -11.30
C ALA A 19 -8.79 8.68 -10.17
N LEU A 20 -8.11 9.06 -9.09
CA LEU A 20 -8.70 9.82 -7.98
C LEU A 20 -9.32 11.11 -8.47
N ARG A 21 -8.57 11.91 -9.25
CA ARG A 21 -9.05 13.16 -9.81
C ARG A 21 -10.31 12.96 -10.66
N LEU A 22 -10.28 12.01 -11.60
CA LEU A 22 -11.41 11.72 -12.48
C LEU A 22 -12.65 11.26 -11.72
N LEU A 23 -12.49 10.42 -10.69
CA LEU A 23 -13.60 9.94 -9.87
C LEU A 23 -14.22 11.08 -9.05
N LYS A 24 -13.38 11.94 -8.47
CA LYS A 24 -13.82 13.10 -7.68
C LYS A 24 -14.51 14.15 -8.55
N ASP A 25 -13.96 14.46 -9.71
CA ASP A 25 -14.57 15.38 -10.69
C ASP A 25 -15.93 14.88 -11.18
N ALA A 26 -16.12 13.55 -11.24
CA ALA A 26 -17.40 12.91 -11.54
C ALA A 26 -18.36 12.80 -10.34
N GLY A 27 -17.98 13.30 -9.16
CA GLY A 27 -18.84 13.34 -7.97
C GLY A 27 -18.95 12.01 -7.20
N TYR A 28 -18.04 11.06 -7.43
CA TYR A 28 -18.02 9.81 -6.67
C TYR A 28 -17.35 9.98 -5.30
N LYS A 29 -17.79 9.17 -4.34
CA LYS A 29 -16.98 8.84 -3.17
C LYS A 29 -15.96 7.77 -3.54
N VAL A 30 -14.76 7.87 -3.01
CA VAL A 30 -13.62 7.00 -3.36
C VAL A 30 -13.01 6.38 -2.11
N ASP A 31 -12.96 5.04 -2.09
CA ASP A 31 -12.22 4.22 -1.13
C ASP A 31 -10.92 3.75 -1.76
N VAL A 32 -9.80 3.90 -1.05
CA VAL A 32 -8.48 3.43 -1.49
C VAL A 32 -7.98 2.28 -0.63
N HIS A 33 -7.36 1.29 -1.26
CA HIS A 33 -6.81 0.13 -0.59
C HIS A 33 -5.30 0.28 -0.41
N LEU A 34 -4.85 0.39 0.84
CA LEU A 34 -3.45 0.53 1.22
C LEU A 34 -2.97 -0.77 1.85
N MET A 35 -1.83 -1.28 1.39
CA MET A 35 -1.28 -2.55 1.86
C MET A 35 0.14 -2.37 2.39
N PRO A 36 0.34 -2.12 3.70
CA PRO A 36 1.67 -2.14 4.29
C PRO A 36 2.27 -3.55 4.27
N ASN A 37 3.58 -3.67 4.51
CA ASN A 37 4.32 -4.94 4.60
C ASN A 37 4.41 -5.74 3.28
N LEU A 38 4.23 -5.07 2.14
CA LEU A 38 4.44 -5.70 0.83
C LEU A 38 5.92 -6.05 0.60
N PRO A 39 6.24 -7.01 -0.29
CA PRO A 39 7.61 -7.23 -0.72
C PRO A 39 8.27 -5.94 -1.22
N GLY A 40 9.44 -5.63 -0.66
CA GLY A 40 10.19 -4.41 -0.96
C GLY A 40 9.73 -3.16 -0.20
N ALA A 41 8.72 -3.26 0.66
CA ALA A 41 8.36 -2.22 1.62
C ALA A 41 9.23 -2.31 2.89
N SER A 42 9.13 -1.26 3.69
CA SER A 42 9.69 -1.17 5.04
C SER A 42 8.77 -0.28 5.88
N PRO A 43 8.83 -0.33 7.22
CA PRO A 43 8.05 0.56 8.09
C PRO A 43 8.17 2.03 7.70
N SER A 44 9.40 2.48 7.40
CA SER A 44 9.67 3.85 6.95
C SER A 44 9.04 4.21 5.60
N LEU A 45 8.97 3.26 4.65
CA LEU A 45 8.32 3.47 3.36
C LEU A 45 6.81 3.48 3.49
N ASP A 46 6.25 2.60 4.32
CA ASP A 46 4.82 2.53 4.58
C ASP A 46 4.34 3.77 5.35
N ALA A 47 5.10 4.25 6.33
CA ALA A 47 4.81 5.52 7.01
C ALA A 47 4.82 6.72 6.04
N ALA A 48 5.79 6.77 5.12
CA ALA A 48 5.83 7.81 4.08
C ALA A 48 4.65 7.71 3.10
N MET A 49 4.20 6.49 2.79
CA MET A 49 2.98 6.27 2.03
C MET A 49 1.76 6.83 2.78
N PHE A 50 1.60 6.52 4.08
CA PHE A 50 0.48 7.04 4.86
C PHE A 50 0.48 8.56 4.94
N GLU A 51 1.62 9.19 5.17
CA GLU A 51 1.76 10.65 5.14
C GLU A 51 1.36 11.23 3.78
N THR A 52 1.82 10.61 2.69
CA THR A 52 1.45 11.06 1.33
C THR A 52 -0.07 10.93 1.11
N MET A 53 -0.69 9.87 1.59
CA MET A 53 -2.13 9.66 1.43
C MET A 53 -2.94 10.64 2.29
N SER A 54 -2.49 11.00 3.50
CA SER A 54 -3.22 11.91 4.40
C SER A 54 -3.10 13.37 3.97
N SER A 55 -1.89 13.83 3.65
CA SER A 55 -1.61 15.25 3.43
C SER A 55 -1.40 15.61 1.96
N GLY A 56 -1.19 14.64 1.07
CA GLY A 56 -0.97 14.85 -0.35
C GLY A 56 -2.25 15.27 -1.09
N ALA A 57 -2.23 16.45 -1.70
CA ALA A 57 -3.38 17.01 -2.41
C ALA A 57 -3.87 16.15 -3.59
N ASP A 58 -2.96 15.41 -4.25
CA ASP A 58 -3.30 14.54 -5.38
C ASP A 58 -3.81 13.15 -4.96
N HIS A 59 -3.75 12.80 -3.67
CA HIS A 59 -4.05 11.47 -3.13
C HIS A 59 -5.31 11.41 -2.25
N GLN A 60 -6.05 12.52 -2.18
CA GLN A 60 -7.19 12.68 -1.30
C GLN A 60 -8.34 11.71 -1.67
N ALA A 61 -8.59 10.75 -0.78
CA ALA A 61 -9.69 9.79 -0.85
C ALA A 61 -10.70 10.03 0.30
N ASP A 62 -11.93 9.53 0.18
CA ASP A 62 -12.93 9.67 1.26
C ASP A 62 -12.77 8.62 2.35
N GLN A 63 -12.22 7.46 2.00
CA GLN A 63 -12.04 6.34 2.91
C GLN A 63 -10.77 5.57 2.56
N TRP A 64 -10.12 5.03 3.59
CA TRP A 64 -9.00 4.11 3.45
C TRP A 64 -9.38 2.73 3.98
N LYS A 65 -8.90 1.71 3.26
CA LYS A 65 -8.94 0.32 3.66
C LYS A 65 -7.50 -0.18 3.79
N ILE A 66 -7.07 -0.44 5.02
CA ILE A 66 -5.70 -0.82 5.33
C ILE A 66 -5.64 -2.34 5.57
N TYR A 67 -4.90 -3.06 4.72
CA TYR A 67 -4.72 -4.52 4.81
C TYR A 67 -3.23 -4.85 4.70
N PRO A 68 -2.56 -5.18 5.82
CA PRO A 68 -1.20 -5.69 5.76
C PRO A 68 -1.08 -6.88 4.79
N CYS A 69 0.05 -6.96 4.08
CA CYS A 69 0.31 -8.07 3.19
C CYS A 69 0.52 -9.36 3.99
N GLU A 70 -0.27 -10.37 3.67
CA GLU A 70 -0.24 -11.68 4.35
C GLU A 70 0.37 -12.77 3.47
N VAL A 71 1.10 -13.70 4.09
CA VAL A 71 1.63 -14.90 3.42
C VAL A 71 0.53 -15.93 3.29
N THR A 72 -0.23 -15.86 2.20
CA THR A 72 -1.41 -16.70 1.96
C THR A 72 -1.11 -17.92 1.09
N PRO A 73 -1.74 -19.09 1.33
CA PRO A 73 -1.52 -20.29 0.54
C PRO A 73 -1.78 -20.11 -0.96
N TRP A 74 -1.00 -20.84 -1.77
CA TRP A 74 -1.09 -20.89 -3.24
C TRP A 74 -0.74 -19.59 -3.97
N THR A 75 -0.10 -18.63 -3.29
CA THR A 75 0.30 -17.36 -3.88
C THR A 75 1.78 -17.31 -4.27
N VAL A 76 2.15 -16.33 -5.10
CA VAL A 76 3.57 -16.02 -5.37
C VAL A 76 4.26 -15.50 -4.10
N ILE A 77 3.53 -14.80 -3.23
CA ILE A 77 4.02 -14.32 -1.94
C ILE A 77 4.46 -15.49 -1.07
N GLN A 78 3.67 -16.57 -0.98
CA GLN A 78 4.08 -17.79 -0.29
C GLN A 78 5.41 -18.34 -0.81
N LYS A 79 5.55 -18.47 -2.13
CA LYS A 79 6.79 -18.99 -2.75
C LYS A 79 7.99 -18.10 -2.43
N TRP A 80 7.81 -16.78 -2.41
CA TRP A 80 8.87 -15.84 -2.04
C TRP A 80 9.23 -15.91 -0.56
N HIS A 81 8.24 -16.13 0.30
CA HIS A 81 8.46 -16.33 1.73
C HIS A 81 9.23 -17.62 2.00
N GLU A 82 8.79 -18.74 1.42
CA GLU A 82 9.46 -20.03 1.55
C GLU A 82 10.90 -20.03 1.02
N SER A 83 11.20 -19.21 0.00
CA SER A 83 12.56 -19.07 -0.54
C SER A 83 13.41 -18.02 0.20
N GLY A 84 12.87 -17.34 1.22
CA GLY A 84 13.53 -16.23 1.92
C GLY A 84 13.69 -14.95 1.10
N ARG A 85 13.05 -14.85 -0.07
CA ARG A 85 13.07 -13.65 -0.94
C ARG A 85 12.16 -12.54 -0.41
N PHE A 86 11.14 -12.91 0.37
CA PHE A 86 10.28 -12.00 1.08
C PHE A 86 10.24 -12.43 2.55
N VAL A 87 10.64 -11.53 3.43
CA VAL A 87 10.47 -11.70 4.88
C VAL A 87 9.66 -10.49 5.32
N PRO A 88 8.42 -10.66 5.80
CA PRO A 88 7.65 -9.58 6.39
C PRO A 88 8.45 -8.95 7.54
N TYR A 89 8.37 -7.64 7.70
CA TYR A 89 8.90 -7.04 8.92
C TYR A 89 8.03 -7.44 10.14
N PRO A 90 8.58 -7.36 11.38
CA PRO A 90 7.91 -7.85 12.58
C PRO A 90 6.54 -7.20 12.84
N ASP A 91 5.66 -7.94 13.51
CA ASP A 91 4.31 -7.50 13.85
C ASP A 91 4.31 -6.25 14.72
N GLU A 92 5.29 -6.11 15.64
CA GLU A 92 5.42 -4.92 16.47
C GLU A 92 5.66 -3.66 15.62
N GLU A 93 6.58 -3.75 14.64
CA GLU A 93 6.86 -2.64 13.72
C GLU A 93 5.66 -2.34 12.81
N LEU A 94 4.89 -3.36 12.42
CA LEU A 94 3.64 -3.20 11.66
C LEU A 94 2.58 -2.45 12.45
N ILE A 95 2.36 -2.85 13.69
CA ILE A 95 1.38 -2.21 14.57
C ILE A 95 1.76 -0.75 14.79
N GLU A 96 3.03 -0.45 15.08
CA GLU A 96 3.53 0.91 15.23
C GLU A 96 3.29 1.74 13.95
N THR A 97 3.66 1.20 12.78
CA THR A 97 3.48 1.88 11.49
C THR A 97 2.01 2.21 11.21
N ILE A 98 1.08 1.31 11.54
CA ILE A 98 -0.36 1.54 11.35
C ILE A 98 -0.92 2.53 12.37
N LEU A 99 -0.41 2.53 13.60
CA LEU A 99 -0.82 3.50 14.62
C LEU A 99 -0.42 4.93 14.27
N ASP A 100 0.72 5.09 13.59
CA ASP A 100 1.23 6.38 13.09
C ASP A 100 0.44 6.88 11.86
N ALA A 101 -0.36 6.05 11.20
CA ALA A 101 -1.19 6.44 10.06
C ALA A 101 -2.44 7.27 10.44
N LYS A 102 -2.57 7.67 11.72
CA LYS A 102 -3.73 8.38 12.28
C LYS A 102 -3.69 9.89 12.10
#